data_AF-A0A967FLJ7-F1
#
_entry.id   AF-A0A967FLJ7-F1
#
_cell.length_a   1.000
_cell.length_b   1.000
_cell.length_c   1.000
_cell.angle_alpha   90.00
_cell.angle_beta   90.00
_cell.angle_gamma   90.00
#
_symmetry.space_group_name_H-M   'P 1'
#
loop_
_entity.id
_entity.type
_entity.pdbx_description
1 polymer ?
#
loop_
_entity_poly.entity_id
_entity_poly.type
_entity_poly.pdbx_seq_one_letter_code
_entity_poly.pdbx_strand_id
1 'polypeptide(L)' 'MKENQNQAFNFIQMNERQPKPRTQGVTEIRGSYYTPMGKRYLEDILETMGAYVDSVK' A
#
# COMPACT_ATOMS: atom_id res chain seq x y z
N MET A 1 -4.01 -23.26 -11.98
CA MET A 1 -3.46 -21.89 -11.90
C MET A 1 -4.52 -20.96 -12.47
N LYS A 2 -5.04 -20.01 -11.69
CA LYS A 2 -6.07 -19.09 -12.20
C LYS A 2 -5.37 -18.03 -13.05
N GLU A 3 -5.63 -18.00 -14.34
CA GLU A 3 -5.19 -16.91 -15.21
C GLU A 3 -6.00 -15.66 -14.86
N ASN A 4 -5.38 -14.72 -14.15
CA ASN A 4 -5.90 -13.36 -14.01
C ASN A 4 -5.68 -12.63 -15.35
N GLN A 5 -6.55 -12.88 -16.33
CA GLN A 5 -6.49 -12.24 -17.66
C GLN A 5 -6.76 -10.71 -17.64
N ASN A 6 -6.85 -10.10 -16.46
CA ASN A 6 -7.20 -8.69 -16.26
C ASN A 6 -6.02 -7.81 -15.82
N GLN A 7 -4.79 -8.30 -15.90
CA GLN A 7 -3.57 -7.54 -15.58
C GLN A 7 -2.75 -7.29 -16.84
N ALA A 8 -2.33 -6.04 -17.06
CA ALA A 8 -1.61 -5.62 -18.26
C ALA A 8 -0.24 -6.31 -18.46
N PHE A 9 0.31 -6.96 -17.43
CA PHE A 9 1.63 -7.59 -17.44
C PHE A 9 1.61 -9.00 -16.81
N ASN A 10 0.73 -9.88 -17.31
CA ASN A 10 0.53 -11.24 -16.78
C ASN A 10 1.76 -12.17 -16.86
N PHE A 11 2.81 -11.80 -17.60
CA PHE A 11 4.09 -12.53 -17.66
C PHE A 11 4.99 -12.27 -16.44
N ILE A 12 4.71 -11.24 -15.65
CA ILE A 12 5.47 -10.96 -14.43
C ILE A 12 4.90 -11.84 -13.32
N GLN A 13 5.75 -12.68 -12.72
CA GLN A 13 5.35 -13.45 -11.55
C GLN A 13 5.07 -12.50 -10.37
N MET A 14 3.83 -12.47 -9.91
CA MET A 14 3.39 -11.68 -8.76
C MET A 14 2.94 -12.58 -7.63
N ASN A 15 3.26 -12.19 -6.39
CA ASN A 15 2.72 -12.86 -5.22
C ASN A 15 1.27 -12.44 -5.00
N GLU A 16 0.40 -13.40 -4.65
CA GLU A 16 -0.95 -13.08 -4.21
C GLU A 16 -0.91 -12.29 -2.91
N ARG A 17 -1.64 -11.17 -2.85
CA ARG A 17 -1.75 -10.32 -1.67
C ARG A 17 -3.17 -10.39 -1.12
N GLN A 18 -3.28 -10.53 0.21
CA GLN A 18 -4.57 -10.50 0.89
C GLN A 18 -5.29 -9.16 0.65
N PRO A 19 -6.62 -9.16 0.47
CA PRO A 19 -7.41 -7.93 0.49
C PRO A 19 -7.34 -7.27 1.88
N LYS A 20 -7.67 -5.97 1.95
CA LYS A 20 -7.83 -5.29 3.23
C LYS A 20 -9.10 -5.77 3.95
N PRO A 21 -9.12 -5.87 5.29
CA PRO A 21 -8.01 -5.66 6.23
C PRO A 21 -7.02 -6.84 6.20
N ARG A 22 -5.72 -6.52 6.18
CA ARG A 22 -4.66 -7.51 6.05
C ARG A 22 -4.19 -8.00 7.41
N THR A 23 -3.92 -9.29 7.51
CA THR A 23 -3.31 -9.91 8.70
C THR A 23 -1.88 -10.37 8.43
N GLN A 24 -1.46 -10.43 7.16
CA GLN A 24 -0.10 -10.79 6.73
C GLN A 24 0.37 -9.84 5.61
N GLY A 25 1.68 -9.67 5.45
CA GLY A 25 2.26 -8.77 4.43
C GLY A 25 1.82 -7.31 4.62
N VAL A 26 1.71 -6.88 5.88
CA VAL A 26 1.23 -5.55 6.29
C VAL A 26 2.29 -4.49 5.95
N THR A 27 1.86 -3.37 5.37
CA THR A 27 2.73 -2.23 5.08
C THR A 27 2.39 -1.07 6.01
N GLU A 28 3.38 -0.58 6.76
CA GLU A 28 3.22 0.48 7.74
C GLU A 28 4.11 1.69 7.41
N ILE A 29 3.51 2.88 7.42
CA ILE A 29 4.27 4.14 7.30
C ILE A 29 4.67 4.60 8.70
N ARG A 30 5.96 4.89 8.87
CA ARG A 30 6.46 5.58 10.05
C ARG A 30 6.43 7.08 9.81
N GLY A 31 5.75 7.80 10.70
CA GLY A 31 5.73 9.25 10.72
C GLY A 31 7.12 9.84 10.90
N SER A 32 7.23 11.13 10.62
CA SER A 32 8.44 11.90 10.83
C SER A 32 8.81 11.92 12.32
N TYR A 33 9.95 11.33 12.69
CA TYR A 33 10.39 11.28 14.08
C TYR A 33 10.85 12.65 14.62
N TYR A 34 11.34 13.54 13.75
CA TYR A 34 11.98 14.80 14.18
C TYR A 34 11.73 16.00 13.25
N THR A 35 10.91 15.86 12.21
CA THR A 35 10.68 16.92 11.22
C THR A 35 9.21 17.31 11.21
N PRO A 36 8.87 18.61 11.29
CA PRO A 36 7.48 19.04 11.15
C PRO A 36 7.02 18.79 9.72
N MET A 37 5.91 18.09 9.58
CA MET A 37 5.29 17.84 8.28
C MET A 37 4.19 18.87 8.02
N GLY A 38 4.04 19.26 6.76
CA GLY A 38 2.95 20.13 6.35
C GLY A 38 1.59 19.47 6.60
N LYS A 39 0.56 20.29 6.82
CA LYS A 39 -0.81 19.85 7.14
C LYS A 39 -1.36 18.77 6.20
N ARG A 40 -0.98 18.81 4.91
CA ARG A 40 -1.50 17.93 3.85
C ARG A 40 -0.66 16.70 3.57
N TYR A 41 0.51 16.56 4.19
CA TYR A 41 1.44 15.49 3.87
C TYR A 41 0.81 14.09 3.98
N LEU A 42 0.07 13.83 5.06
CA LEU A 42 -0.59 12.54 5.25
C LEU A 42 -1.73 12.34 4.24
N GLU A 43 -2.48 13.40 3.94
CA GLU A 43 -3.56 13.37 2.95
C GLU A 43 -3.03 13.01 1.56
N ASP A 44 -2.00 13.71 1.10
CA ASP A 44 -1.40 13.51 -0.23
C ASP A 44 -0.88 12.06 -0.42
N ILE A 45 -0.27 11.50 0.64
CA ILE A 45 0.18 10.11 0.64
C ILE A 45 -0.98 9.13 0.58
N LEU A 46 -2.00 9.33 1.41
CA LEU A 46 -3.13 8.40 1.48
C LEU A 46 -4.02 8.47 0.24
N GLU A 47 -4.12 9.63 -0.41
CA GLU A 47 -4.81 9.78 -1.69
C GLU A 47 -4.14 8.92 -2.79
N THR A 48 -2.81 8.94 -2.86
CA THR A 48 -2.07 8.24 -3.92
C THR A 48 -1.83 6.76 -3.60
N MET A 49 -1.46 6.46 -2.35
CA MET A 49 -0.92 5.15 -1.95
C MET A 49 -1.79 4.43 -0.92
N GLY A 50 -2.94 5.00 -0.53
CA GLY A 50 -3.78 4.49 0.55
C GLY A 50 -4.21 3.05 0.39
N ALA A 51 -4.44 2.54 -0.84
CA ALA A 51 -4.79 1.13 -1.09
C ALA A 51 -3.69 0.14 -0.68
N TYR A 52 -2.44 0.60 -0.61
CA TYR A 52 -1.26 -0.23 -0.35
C TYR A 52 -0.75 -0.12 1.09
N VAL A 53 -1.16 0.92 1.84
CA VAL A 53 -0.77 1.16 3.24
C VAL A 53 -1.81 0.61 4.20
N ASP A 54 -1.40 -0.07 5.26
CA ASP A 54 -2.30 -0.69 6.24
C ASP A 54 -2.37 0.08 7.56
N SER A 55 -1.27 0.70 8.00
CA SER A 55 -1.24 1.54 9.20
C SER A 55 -0.24 2.69 9.10
N VAL A 56 -0.40 3.68 9.99
CA VAL A 56 0.52 4.81 10.18
C VAL A 56 0.85 4.91 11.67
N LYS A 57 2.12 5.06 12.00
CA LYS A 57 2.62 5.22 13.38
C LYS A 57 3.45 6.46 13.54
#